data_AF-A0A9P8CPQ4-F1
#
_entry.id   AF-A0A9P8CPQ4-F1
#
_cell.length_a   1.000
_cell.length_b   1.000
_cell.length_c   1.000
_cell.angle_alpha   90.00
_cell.angle_beta   90.00
_cell.angle_gamma   90.00
#
_symmetry.space_group_name_H-M   'P 1'
#
loop_
_entity.id
_entity.type
_entity.pdbx_description
1 polymer ?
#
loop_
_entity_poly.entity_id
_entity_poly.type
_entity_poly.pdbx_seq_one_letter_code
_entity_poly.pdbx_strand_id
1 'polypeptide(L)'
;MEALFTQSFDSFEAAYAAAGEVFECRQGAKRPAGPNFNNAKVLCAKGRLYRSQSKDDAQPRKQRKQESQRIGCRFAVSIKRCAPLWPKDPLPKGIGPGRWFITPYGGRDSHLHNHEELPRTAFTRNRYAWVKARKDQIITMCDRGMRTRDIIGMLRIEAAEQPDAVVDPDTIYNIVKTHKHARRAEEQAKRSWDKGPLEELGEGWMDEADRLMSENDRSEAATESNVFNQQDSNNQ
;
A
#
# COMPACT_ATOMS: atom_id res chain seq x y z
N MET A 1 27.95 15.71 -6.64
CA MET A 1 27.72 15.13 -5.29
C MET A 1 27.83 16.19 -4.19
N GLU A 2 28.94 16.94 -4.09
CA GLU A 2 29.18 17.91 -3.01
C GLU A 2 28.19 19.09 -2.99
N ALA A 3 27.73 19.53 -4.16
CA ALA A 3 26.74 20.61 -4.29
C ALA A 3 25.39 20.31 -3.60
N LEU A 4 25.06 19.03 -3.34
CA LEU A 4 23.82 18.67 -2.65
C LEU A 4 23.90 18.94 -1.13
N PHE A 5 25.10 18.88 -0.55
CA PHE A 5 25.30 19.06 0.90
C PHE A 5 25.28 20.54 1.32
N THR A 6 25.34 21.47 0.36
CA THR A 6 25.25 22.91 0.60
C THR A 6 23.85 23.47 0.35
N GLN A 7 22.93 22.67 -0.18
CA GLN A 7 21.55 23.08 -0.49
C GLN A 7 20.64 22.99 0.74
N SER A 8 19.62 23.85 0.73
CA SER A 8 18.53 23.81 1.71
C SER A 8 17.17 23.78 1.03
N PHE A 9 16.27 22.99 1.59
CA PHE A 9 14.98 22.67 1.02
C PHE A 9 13.86 23.12 1.96
N ASP A 10 12.71 23.48 1.40
CA ASP A 10 11.57 23.96 2.19
C ASP A 10 10.76 22.79 2.80
N SER A 11 10.84 21.60 2.19
CA SER A 11 10.17 20.39 2.64
C SER A 11 11.11 19.19 2.70
N PHE A 12 10.71 18.20 3.51
CA PHE A 12 11.39 16.91 3.55
C PHE A 12 11.33 16.21 2.19
N GLU A 13 10.18 16.28 1.53
CA GLU A 13 9.91 15.66 0.24
C GLU A 13 10.84 16.21 -0.85
N ALA A 14 11.10 17.52 -0.86
CA ALA A 14 12.04 18.14 -1.78
C ALA A 14 13.48 17.70 -1.52
N ALA A 15 13.93 17.71 -0.25
CA ALA A 15 15.25 17.20 0.12
C ALA A 15 15.40 15.71 -0.23
N TYR A 16 14.33 14.93 -0.05
CA TYR A 16 14.31 13.52 -0.37
C TYR A 16 14.33 13.24 -1.87
N ALA A 17 13.62 14.03 -2.67
CA ALA A 17 13.66 13.96 -4.13
C ALA A 17 15.07 14.27 -4.64
N ALA A 18 15.68 15.36 -4.15
CA ALA A 18 17.04 15.74 -4.50
C ALA A 18 18.07 14.67 -4.11
N ALA A 19 17.96 14.08 -2.91
CA ALA A 19 18.78 12.95 -2.51
C ALA A 19 18.54 11.71 -3.39
N GLY A 20 17.30 11.48 -3.82
CA GLY A 20 16.92 10.39 -4.70
C GLY A 20 17.49 10.52 -6.12
N GLU A 21 17.57 11.74 -6.65
CA GLU A 21 18.15 12.01 -7.97
C GLU A 21 19.66 11.80 -8.00
N VAL A 22 20.37 12.21 -6.95
CA VAL A 22 21.83 12.16 -6.90
C VAL A 22 22.36 10.81 -6.43
N PHE A 23 21.66 10.13 -5.51
CA PHE A 23 22.18 8.96 -4.82
C PHE A 23 21.38 7.68 -5.05
N GLU A 24 20.40 7.72 -5.98
CA GLU A 24 19.49 6.61 -6.32
C GLU A 24 19.04 5.83 -5.09
N CYS A 25 18.60 6.61 -4.10
CA CYS A 25 18.38 6.15 -2.76
C CYS A 25 17.05 5.42 -2.61
N ARG A 26 17.07 4.26 -1.95
CA ARG A 26 15.85 3.59 -1.49
C ARG A 26 15.51 4.13 -0.10
N GLN A 27 14.22 4.18 0.24
CA GLN A 27 13.77 4.24 1.63
C GLN A 27 14.38 3.05 2.40
N GLY A 28 15.56 3.28 2.98
CA GLY A 28 16.19 2.43 3.96
C GLY A 28 15.57 2.63 5.33
N ALA A 29 15.05 3.83 5.60
CA ALA A 29 14.23 4.09 6.77
C ALA A 29 12.76 4.13 6.35
N LYS A 30 11.92 3.38 7.07
CA LYS A 30 10.52 3.78 7.24
C LYS A 30 10.56 5.28 7.58
N ARG A 31 9.75 6.12 6.91
CA ARG A 31 9.47 7.47 7.42
C ARG A 31 9.26 7.31 8.93
N PRO A 32 10.02 8.01 9.80
CA PRO A 32 9.85 7.84 11.23
C PRO A 32 8.36 7.99 11.53
N ALA A 33 7.77 7.01 12.21
CA ALA A 33 6.33 7.00 12.45
C ALA A 33 6.00 8.19 13.34
N GLY A 34 5.42 9.24 12.76
CA GLY A 34 5.04 10.45 13.48
C GLY A 34 4.90 11.66 12.55
N PRO A 35 4.01 12.61 12.89
CA PRO A 35 3.86 13.85 12.13
C PRO A 35 5.09 14.77 12.27
N ASN A 36 5.88 14.63 13.33
CA ASN A 36 6.95 15.56 13.71
C ASN A 36 8.32 14.86 13.76
N PHE A 37 8.84 14.44 12.61
CA PHE A 37 10.22 13.97 12.52
C PHE A 37 11.15 15.12 12.07
N ASN A 38 12.34 15.18 12.66
CA ASN A 38 13.36 16.20 12.35
C ASN A 38 14.59 15.60 11.66
N ASN A 39 14.64 14.28 11.51
CA ASN A 39 15.70 13.61 10.78
C ASN A 39 15.14 12.38 10.05
N ALA A 40 15.80 12.01 8.96
CA ALA A 40 15.56 10.77 8.26
C ALA A 40 16.87 10.26 7.70
N LYS A 41 17.12 8.96 7.87
CA LYS A 41 18.28 8.30 7.27
C LYS A 41 17.89 7.72 5.91
N VAL A 42 18.68 8.04 4.90
CA VAL A 42 18.54 7.50 3.56
C VAL A 42 19.71 6.57 3.27
N LEU A 43 19.43 5.41 2.69
CA LEU A 43 20.41 4.38 2.39
C LEU A 43 20.47 4.15 0.88
N CYS A 44 21.62 3.71 0.39
CA CYS A 44 21.72 3.21 -0.97
C CYS A 44 20.71 2.06 -1.22
N ALA A 45 20.07 2.07 -2.39
CA ALA A 45 19.11 1.04 -2.78
C ALA A 45 19.68 -0.38 -2.82
N LYS A 46 20.99 -0.52 -3.10
CA LYS A 46 21.72 -1.79 -3.07
C LYS A 46 22.20 -2.19 -1.67
N GLY A 47 22.34 -1.23 -0.76
CA GLY A 47 23.04 -1.35 0.54
C GLY A 47 22.43 -2.23 1.62
N ARG A 48 21.47 -3.10 1.31
CA ARG A 48 20.95 -4.03 2.33
C ARG A 48 21.91 -5.19 2.48
N LEU A 49 22.48 -5.39 3.68
CA LEU A 49 23.11 -6.67 4.02
C LEU A 49 22.07 -7.78 3.84
N TYR A 50 22.34 -8.70 2.91
CA TYR A 50 21.65 -9.99 2.94
C TYR A 50 22.25 -10.79 4.09
N ARG A 51 21.43 -11.08 5.10
CA ARG A 51 21.66 -12.24 5.94
C ARG A 51 20.85 -13.36 5.33
N SER A 52 21.52 -14.41 4.86
CA SER A 52 20.85 -15.63 4.47
C SER A 52 20.02 -16.10 5.67
N GLN A 53 18.72 -16.30 5.45
CA GLN A 53 17.86 -16.95 6.44
C GLN A 53 17.95 -18.49 6.35
N SER A 54 18.82 -19.01 5.46
CA SER A 54 19.12 -20.43 5.44
C SER A 54 19.87 -20.79 6.72
N LYS A 55 19.34 -21.77 7.45
CA LYS A 55 20.13 -22.48 8.46
C LYS A 55 21.28 -23.17 7.76
N ASP A 56 22.48 -23.11 8.32
CA ASP A 56 23.67 -23.75 7.73
C ASP A 56 23.46 -25.27 7.58
N ASP A 57 22.61 -25.86 8.43
CA ASP A 57 22.26 -27.28 8.42
C ASP A 57 21.15 -27.66 7.43
N ALA A 58 20.60 -26.72 6.67
CA ALA A 58 19.52 -27.02 5.73
C ALA A 58 20.04 -27.77 4.51
N GLN A 59 19.34 -28.84 4.07
CA GLN A 59 19.70 -29.59 2.86
C GLN A 59 19.85 -28.67 1.64
N PRO A 60 20.84 -28.90 0.74
CA PRO A 60 21.14 -28.04 -0.40
C PRO A 60 19.94 -27.76 -1.32
N ARG A 61 19.01 -28.71 -1.44
CA ARG A 61 17.78 -28.58 -2.26
C ARG A 61 16.74 -27.62 -1.65
N LYS A 62 16.80 -27.40 -0.32
CA LYS A 62 15.95 -26.44 0.41
C LYS A 62 16.67 -25.12 0.67
N GLN A 63 17.98 -25.06 0.46
CA GLN A 63 18.73 -23.81 0.39
C GLN A 63 18.34 -23.09 -0.91
N ARG A 64 17.35 -22.20 -0.85
CA ARG A 64 17.14 -21.24 -1.95
C ARG A 64 18.37 -20.35 -2.04
N LYS A 65 19.29 -20.66 -2.96
CA LYS A 65 20.33 -19.73 -3.40
C LYS A 65 19.64 -18.56 -4.10
N GLN A 66 19.26 -17.53 -3.36
CA GLN A 66 18.92 -16.24 -3.94
C GLN A 66 20.22 -15.56 -4.36
N GLU A 67 20.76 -15.96 -5.50
CA GLU A 67 21.80 -15.20 -6.20
C GLU A 67 21.15 -13.95 -6.80
N SER A 68 20.97 -12.90 -6.01
CA SER A 68 20.82 -11.57 -6.58
C SER A 68 21.35 -10.51 -5.63
N GLN A 69 22.23 -9.69 -6.19
CA GLN A 69 23.11 -8.73 -5.55
C GLN A 69 22.46 -7.91 -4.43
N ARG A 70 22.90 -8.16 -3.20
CA ARG A 70 22.72 -7.29 -2.03
C ARG A 70 24.10 -6.92 -1.51
N ILE A 71 24.75 -6.05 -2.27
CA ILE A 71 26.06 -5.49 -1.94
C ILE A 71 25.86 -4.63 -0.69
N GLY A 72 26.51 -4.95 0.43
CA GLY A 72 26.41 -4.23 1.71
C GLY A 72 27.02 -2.83 1.66
N CYS A 73 26.52 -1.99 0.76
CA CYS A 73 26.93 -0.61 0.58
C CYS A 73 26.69 0.19 1.86
N ARG A 74 27.78 0.75 2.39
CA ARG A 74 27.77 1.58 3.60
C ARG A 74 27.24 2.99 3.34
N PHE A 75 26.97 3.32 2.08
CA PHE A 75 26.46 4.62 1.67
C PHE A 75 25.17 4.97 2.43
N ALA A 76 25.24 6.05 3.19
CA ALA A 76 24.14 6.61 3.93
C ALA A 76 24.25 8.13 4.02
N VAL A 77 23.11 8.80 3.86
CA VAL A 77 22.96 10.23 4.09
C VAL A 77 21.85 10.48 5.09
N SER A 78 21.94 11.58 5.81
CA SER A 78 20.93 12.06 6.74
C SER A 78 20.27 13.29 6.16
N ILE A 79 18.95 13.27 6.08
CA ILE A 79 18.14 14.47 5.84
C ILE A 79 17.76 15.00 7.21
N LYS A 80 18.14 16.24 7.53
CA LYS A 80 17.92 16.86 8.84
C LYS A 80 17.12 18.15 8.67
N ARG A 81 16.22 18.42 9.61
CA ARG A 81 15.54 19.72 9.72
C ARG A 81 16.37 20.62 10.62
N CYS A 82 16.64 21.83 10.16
CA CYS A 82 17.29 22.89 10.92
C CYS A 82 16.37 23.31 12.07
N ALA A 83 16.60 22.74 13.27
CA ALA A 83 15.93 23.18 14.48
C ALA A 83 16.64 24.43 15.04
N PRO A 84 15.90 25.44 15.53
CA PRO A 84 16.47 26.67 16.08
C PRO A 84 17.33 26.44 17.35
N LEU A 85 17.27 25.25 17.95
CA LEU A 85 17.91 24.91 19.22
C LEU A 85 18.92 23.76 19.11
N TRP A 86 19.48 23.47 17.92
CA TRP A 86 20.54 22.46 17.81
C TRP A 86 21.91 23.05 18.16
N PRO A 87 22.45 22.82 19.37
CA PRO A 87 23.64 23.53 19.85
C PRO A 87 24.94 22.81 19.48
N LYS A 88 24.86 21.62 18.88
CA LYS A 88 26.00 20.68 18.77
C LYS A 88 26.53 20.48 17.35
N ASP A 89 25.75 20.78 16.31
CA ASP A 89 26.20 20.67 14.92
C ASP A 89 26.29 22.09 14.33
N PRO A 90 27.45 22.55 13.82
CA PRO A 90 27.53 23.81 13.12
C PRO A 90 26.57 23.76 11.93
N LEU A 91 25.61 24.69 11.91
CA LEU A 91 24.71 24.85 10.77
C LEU A 91 25.56 25.08 9.51
N PRO A 92 25.26 24.41 8.39
CA PRO A 92 25.87 24.77 7.14
C PRO A 92 25.60 26.26 6.87
N LYS A 93 26.63 27.01 6.50
CA LYS A 93 26.55 28.46 6.31
C LYS A 93 25.42 28.80 5.34
N GLY A 94 24.48 29.65 5.75
CA GLY A 94 23.38 30.13 4.91
C GLY A 94 22.07 29.34 5.00
N ILE A 95 21.97 28.31 5.85
CA ILE A 95 20.71 27.57 6.05
C ILE A 95 19.90 28.20 7.18
N GLY A 96 18.74 28.77 6.84
CA GLY A 96 17.83 29.37 7.79
C GLY A 96 17.06 28.35 8.67
N PRO A 97 16.49 28.78 9.79
CA PRO A 97 15.69 27.93 10.68
C PRO A 97 14.50 27.31 9.95
N GLY A 98 14.15 26.07 10.31
CA GLY A 98 13.02 25.34 9.75
C GLY A 98 13.27 24.65 8.41
N ARG A 99 14.38 24.96 7.72
CA ARG A 99 14.75 24.35 6.43
C ARG A 99 15.34 22.95 6.59
N TRP A 100 15.21 22.14 5.55
CA TRP A 100 15.77 20.80 5.47
C TRP A 100 17.10 20.81 4.71
N PHE A 101 18.03 19.96 5.12
CA PHE A 101 19.35 19.84 4.48
C PHE A 101 19.87 18.41 4.56
N ILE A 102 20.84 18.10 3.71
CA ILE A 102 21.40 16.75 3.55
C ILE A 102 22.83 16.74 4.07
N THR A 103 23.18 15.72 4.85
CA THR A 103 24.54 15.52 5.33
C THR A 103 24.99 14.07 5.15
N PRO A 104 26.29 13.80 5.02
CA PRO A 104 26.82 12.43 5.17
C PRO A 104 26.40 11.82 6.52
N TYR A 105 26.12 10.52 6.54
CA TYR A 105 25.75 9.79 7.77
C TYR A 105 26.92 8.97 8.33
N GLY A 106 27.52 9.37 9.45
CA GLY A 106 28.40 8.46 10.21
C GLY A 106 29.86 8.34 9.74
N GLY A 107 30.54 9.48 9.55
CA GLY A 107 32.00 9.54 9.41
C GLY A 107 32.49 9.75 7.98
N ARG A 108 33.80 9.64 7.79
CA ARG A 108 34.50 10.09 6.58
C ARG A 108 34.20 9.27 5.32
N ASP A 109 33.78 8.00 5.45
CA ASP A 109 33.63 7.10 4.27
C ASP A 109 32.19 6.68 3.98
N SER A 110 31.24 7.14 4.79
CA SER A 110 29.83 6.74 4.69
C SER A 110 29.09 7.31 3.49
N HIS A 111 29.73 8.19 2.73
CA HIS A 111 29.20 8.78 1.51
C HIS A 111 29.80 8.13 0.25
N LEU A 112 30.64 7.10 0.40
CA LEU A 112 31.23 6.37 -0.72
C LEU A 112 30.44 5.09 -1.00
N HIS A 113 30.14 4.87 -2.28
CA HIS A 113 29.57 3.60 -2.75
C HIS A 113 30.70 2.58 -2.94
N ASN A 114 30.43 1.32 -2.63
CA ASN A 114 31.35 0.19 -2.89
C ASN A 114 30.93 -0.62 -4.13
N HIS A 115 30.16 -0.01 -5.02
CA HIS A 115 29.68 -0.59 -6.25
C HIS A 115 29.61 0.50 -7.32
N GLU A 116 29.65 0.10 -8.57
CA GLU A 116 29.43 0.98 -9.70
C GLU A 116 28.02 1.57 -9.68
N GLU A 117 27.88 2.77 -10.24
CA GLU A 117 26.60 3.40 -10.51
C GLU A 117 25.80 2.50 -11.47
N LEU A 118 24.52 2.29 -11.17
CA LEU A 118 23.66 1.53 -12.07
C LEU A 118 22.77 2.48 -12.86
N PRO A 119 22.29 2.06 -14.04
CA PRO A 119 21.26 2.81 -14.71
C PRO A 119 19.98 2.84 -13.85
N ARG A 120 19.23 3.94 -13.95
CA ARG A 120 17.93 4.13 -13.28
C ARG A 120 16.97 2.97 -13.48
N THR A 121 17.04 2.31 -14.63
CA THR A 121 16.24 1.15 -15.04
C THR A 121 16.53 -0.12 -14.23
N ALA A 122 17.66 -0.21 -13.53
CA ALA A 122 17.99 -1.37 -12.71
C ALA A 122 17.16 -1.44 -11.40
N PHE A 123 16.66 -0.30 -10.92
CA PHE A 123 15.98 -0.21 -9.65
C PHE A 123 14.50 -0.55 -9.77
N THR A 124 14.04 -1.48 -8.93
CA THR A 124 12.65 -1.96 -8.87
C THR A 124 11.62 -0.83 -8.78
N ARG A 125 11.89 0.24 -8.01
CA ARG A 125 10.98 1.39 -7.90
C ARG A 125 10.77 2.08 -9.25
N ASN A 126 11.86 2.29 -9.99
CA ASN A 126 11.84 2.99 -11.28
C ASN A 126 11.24 2.08 -12.36
N ARG A 127 11.54 0.78 -12.33
CA ARG A 127 10.92 -0.22 -13.21
C ARG A 127 9.40 -0.23 -13.15
N TYR A 128 8.83 0.00 -11.97
CA TYR A 128 7.38 0.03 -11.79
C TYR A 128 6.76 1.40 -11.99
N ALA A 129 7.52 2.49 -11.86
CA ALA A 129 6.98 3.84 -11.91
C ALA A 129 6.31 4.13 -13.25
N TRP A 130 6.97 3.78 -14.35
CA TRP A 130 6.47 4.02 -15.71
C TRP A 130 5.17 3.26 -16.01
N VAL A 131 5.14 1.97 -15.69
CA VAL A 131 3.94 1.12 -15.85
C VAL A 131 2.80 1.58 -14.93
N LYS A 132 3.12 1.98 -13.69
CA LYS A 132 2.12 2.44 -12.72
C LYS A 132 1.48 3.76 -13.13
N ALA A 133 2.23 4.68 -13.73
CA ALA A 133 1.70 5.92 -14.28
C ALA A 133 0.68 5.66 -15.42
N ARG A 134 0.77 4.50 -16.08
CA ARG A 134 -0.12 4.08 -17.18
C ARG A 134 -1.18 3.08 -16.76
N LYS A 135 -1.44 2.94 -15.46
CA LYS A 135 -2.44 1.99 -14.94
C LYS A 135 -3.80 2.16 -15.64
N ASP A 136 -4.27 3.39 -15.79
CA ASP A 136 -5.60 3.66 -16.37
C ASP A 136 -5.64 3.39 -17.88
N GLN A 137 -4.54 3.67 -18.58
CA GLN A 137 -4.37 3.29 -19.99
C GLN A 137 -4.41 1.77 -20.15
N ILE A 138 -3.70 1.02 -19.29
CA ILE A 138 -3.70 -0.46 -19.27
C ILE A 138 -5.11 -1.01 -19.02
N ILE A 139 -5.83 -0.43 -18.05
CA ILE A 139 -7.21 -0.83 -17.74
C ILE A 139 -8.13 -0.58 -18.93
N THR A 140 -8.08 0.63 -19.52
CA THR A 140 -8.87 0.99 -20.70
C THR A 140 -8.61 0.02 -21.87
N MET A 141 -7.34 -0.32 -22.10
CA MET A 141 -6.93 -1.29 -23.11
C MET A 141 -7.50 -2.69 -22.84
N CYS A 142 -7.48 -3.12 -21.57
CA CYS A 142 -8.07 -4.40 -21.15
C CYS A 142 -9.60 -4.41 -21.31
N ASP A 143 -10.29 -3.33 -20.96
CA ASP A 143 -11.76 -3.23 -21.08
C ASP A 143 -12.22 -3.21 -22.54
N ARG A 144 -11.36 -2.75 -23.46
CA ARG A 144 -11.56 -2.89 -24.92
C ARG A 144 -11.31 -4.31 -25.45
N GLY A 145 -11.03 -5.28 -24.58
CA GLY A 145 -10.85 -6.68 -24.95
C GLY A 145 -9.44 -7.07 -25.42
N MET A 146 -8.45 -6.17 -25.33
CA MET A 146 -7.08 -6.51 -25.72
C MET A 146 -6.44 -7.52 -24.77
N ARG A 147 -5.65 -8.45 -25.32
CA ARG A 147 -4.94 -9.44 -24.52
C ARG A 147 -3.75 -8.77 -23.83
N THR A 148 -3.39 -9.24 -22.64
CA THR A 148 -2.26 -8.68 -21.87
C THR A 148 -0.94 -8.68 -22.66
N ARG A 149 -0.70 -9.70 -23.49
CA ARG A 149 0.48 -9.78 -24.36
C ARG A 149 0.54 -8.63 -25.37
N ASP A 150 -0.60 -8.25 -25.94
CA ASP A 150 -0.69 -7.17 -26.93
C ASP A 150 -0.49 -5.81 -26.26
N ILE A 151 -1.06 -5.63 -25.06
CA ILE A 151 -0.85 -4.45 -24.21
C ILE A 151 0.65 -4.27 -23.90
N ILE A 152 1.34 -5.35 -23.51
CA ILE A 152 2.80 -5.32 -23.28
C ILE A 152 3.54 -4.90 -24.56
N GLY A 153 3.13 -5.44 -25.72
CA GLY A 153 3.72 -5.09 -27.02
C GLY A 153 3.60 -3.59 -27.32
N MET A 154 2.39 -3.03 -27.19
CA MET A 154 2.15 -1.60 -27.41
C MET A 154 2.95 -0.72 -26.46
N LEU A 155 2.96 -1.06 -25.17
CA LEU A 155 3.73 -0.31 -24.18
C LEU A 155 5.23 -0.38 -24.41
N ARG A 156 5.75 -1.48 -24.98
CA ARG A 156 7.18 -1.58 -25.34
C ARG A 156 7.54 -0.68 -26.51
N ILE A 157 6.63 -0.53 -27.49
CA ILE A 157 6.81 0.41 -28.60
C ILE A 157 6.84 1.84 -28.06
N GLU A 158 5.87 2.20 -27.21
CA GLU A 158 5.83 3.52 -26.57
C GLU A 158 7.05 3.78 -25.67
N ALA A 159 7.52 2.76 -24.95
CA ALA A 159 8.70 2.86 -24.10
C ALA A 159 10.00 3.03 -24.90
N ALA A 160 10.08 2.56 -26.14
CA ALA A 160 11.27 2.74 -26.97
C ALA A 160 11.57 4.22 -27.26
N GLU A 161 10.55 5.09 -27.19
CA GLU A 161 10.68 6.54 -27.37
C GLU A 161 11.12 7.26 -26.09
N GLN A 162 11.25 6.56 -24.96
CA GLN A 162 11.53 7.15 -23.65
C GLN A 162 12.77 6.51 -22.98
N PRO A 163 13.83 7.28 -22.69
CA PRO A 163 15.11 6.72 -22.24
C PRO A 163 15.07 6.01 -20.88
N ASP A 164 14.10 6.34 -20.03
CA ASP A 164 13.93 5.76 -18.68
C ASP A 164 12.73 4.80 -18.58
N ALA A 165 12.06 4.50 -19.69
CA ALA A 165 10.86 3.68 -19.68
C ALA A 165 11.21 2.19 -19.62
N VAL A 166 10.79 1.53 -18.54
CA VAL A 166 10.90 0.08 -18.40
C VAL A 166 9.51 -0.53 -18.35
N VAL A 167 9.26 -1.45 -19.26
CA VAL A 167 8.02 -2.23 -19.31
C VAL A 167 8.25 -3.55 -18.59
N ASP A 168 7.75 -3.63 -17.35
CA ASP A 168 7.74 -4.87 -16.58
C ASP A 168 6.46 -5.68 -16.85
N PRO A 169 6.55 -6.85 -17.52
CA PRO A 169 5.38 -7.66 -17.87
C PRO A 169 4.59 -8.11 -16.63
N ASP A 170 5.27 -8.51 -15.56
CA ASP A 170 4.64 -9.04 -14.35
C ASP A 170 3.74 -8.01 -13.68
N THR A 171 4.17 -6.75 -13.64
CA THR A 171 3.36 -5.63 -13.16
C THR A 171 2.10 -5.44 -14.00
N ILE A 172 2.21 -5.54 -15.33
CA ILE A 172 1.05 -5.42 -16.23
C ILE A 172 0.07 -6.58 -16.01
N TYR A 173 0.57 -7.82 -15.91
CA TYR A 173 -0.26 -8.98 -15.56
C TYR A 173 -0.99 -8.78 -14.22
N ASN A 174 -0.29 -8.27 -13.20
CA ASN A 174 -0.88 -8.02 -11.89
C ASN A 174 -1.96 -6.93 -11.95
N ILE A 175 -1.75 -5.84 -12.70
CA ILE A 175 -2.76 -4.79 -12.91
C ILE A 175 -4.02 -5.38 -13.56
N VAL A 176 -3.86 -6.09 -14.68
CA VAL A 176 -4.98 -6.70 -15.43
C VAL A 176 -5.73 -7.73 -14.57
N LYS A 177 -4.98 -8.58 -13.87
CA LYS A 177 -5.55 -9.60 -12.98
C LYS A 177 -6.38 -8.94 -11.87
N THR A 178 -5.83 -7.92 -11.21
CA THR A 178 -6.51 -7.19 -10.13
C THR A 178 -7.80 -6.53 -10.63
N HIS A 179 -7.75 -5.89 -11.80
CA HIS A 179 -8.92 -5.29 -12.44
C HIS A 179 -10.03 -6.32 -12.72
N LYS A 180 -9.68 -7.46 -13.31
CA LYS A 180 -10.64 -8.54 -13.58
C LYS A 180 -11.26 -9.11 -12.31
N HIS A 181 -10.50 -9.24 -11.23
CA HIS A 181 -11.04 -9.68 -9.94
C HIS A 181 -12.01 -8.65 -9.34
N ALA A 182 -11.66 -7.35 -9.39
CA ALA A 182 -12.53 -6.28 -8.91
C ALA A 182 -13.87 -6.26 -9.67
N ARG A 183 -13.82 -6.32 -11.01
CA ARG A 183 -15.03 -6.39 -11.85
C ARG A 183 -15.92 -7.58 -11.52
N ARG A 184 -15.35 -8.77 -11.34
CA ARG A 184 -16.12 -9.97 -10.97
C ARG A 184 -16.76 -9.83 -9.59
N ALA A 185 -16.04 -9.24 -8.63
CA ALA A 185 -16.57 -9.00 -7.30
C ALA A 185 -17.75 -7.99 -7.34
N GLU A 186 -17.64 -6.93 -8.14
CA GLU A 186 -18.73 -5.97 -8.37
C GLU A 186 -19.94 -6.61 -9.06
N GLU A 187 -19.72 -7.44 -10.09
CA GLU A 187 -20.79 -8.17 -10.78
C GLU A 187 -21.49 -9.17 -9.85
N GLN A 188 -20.74 -9.85 -8.98
CA GLN A 188 -21.31 -10.73 -7.95
C GLN A 188 -22.11 -9.94 -6.91
N ALA A 189 -21.61 -8.79 -6.46
CA ALA A 189 -22.31 -7.93 -5.51
C ALA A 189 -23.62 -7.38 -6.10
N LYS A 190 -23.63 -6.99 -7.39
CA LYS A 190 -24.85 -6.56 -8.08
C LYS A 190 -25.87 -7.70 -8.15
N ARG A 191 -25.43 -8.90 -8.55
CA ARG A 191 -26.31 -10.08 -8.59
C ARG A 191 -26.87 -10.48 -7.23
N SER A 192 -26.10 -10.32 -6.14
CA SER A 192 -26.63 -10.59 -4.80
C SER A 192 -27.64 -9.54 -4.34
N TRP A 193 -27.48 -8.28 -4.75
CA TRP A 193 -28.44 -7.22 -4.48
C TRP A 193 -29.74 -7.38 -5.29
N ASP A 194 -29.63 -7.72 -6.58
CA ASP A 194 -30.80 -7.91 -7.45
C ASP A 194 -31.66 -9.12 -7.05
N LYS A 195 -31.10 -10.10 -6.34
CA LYS A 195 -31.85 -11.23 -5.79
C LYS A 195 -32.72 -10.89 -4.58
N GLY A 196 -32.50 -9.72 -3.97
CA GLY A 196 -33.27 -9.24 -2.81
C GLY A 196 -33.22 -10.16 -1.57
N PRO A 197 -33.56 -9.64 -0.37
CA PRO A 197 -33.85 -10.48 0.79
C PRO A 197 -35.24 -11.14 0.72
N LEU A 198 -36.00 -10.91 -0.36
CA LEU A 198 -37.44 -11.17 -0.39
C LEU A 198 -37.82 -12.60 -0.76
N GLU A 199 -36.95 -13.36 -1.44
CA GLU A 199 -37.26 -14.74 -1.85
C GLU A 199 -37.05 -15.78 -0.74
N GLU A 200 -36.27 -15.49 0.32
CA GLU A 200 -36.11 -16.40 1.47
C GLU A 200 -37.12 -16.13 2.62
N LEU A 201 -37.90 -15.05 2.56
CA LEU A 201 -38.95 -14.74 3.54
C LEU A 201 -40.37 -14.97 2.99
N GLY A 202 -40.49 -15.40 1.72
CA GLY A 202 -41.74 -15.40 0.96
C GLY A 202 -42.72 -16.54 1.20
N GLU A 203 -42.35 -17.60 1.92
CA GLU A 203 -43.28 -18.73 2.16
C GLU A 203 -43.50 -19.07 3.64
N GLY A 204 -42.69 -18.55 4.57
CA GLY A 204 -42.84 -18.84 6.01
C GLY A 204 -43.59 -17.78 6.83
N TRP A 205 -43.69 -16.54 6.33
CA TRP A 205 -44.25 -15.42 7.12
C TRP A 205 -45.77 -15.34 7.08
N MET A 206 -46.41 -15.86 6.03
CA MET A 206 -47.88 -15.96 6.01
C MET A 206 -48.37 -17.03 6.99
N ASP A 207 -47.69 -18.18 7.07
CA ASP A 207 -48.06 -19.26 8.01
C ASP A 207 -47.84 -18.86 9.48
N GLU A 208 -46.76 -18.13 9.79
CA GLU A 208 -46.53 -17.64 11.17
C GLU A 208 -47.50 -16.51 11.55
N ALA A 209 -47.88 -15.64 10.60
CA ALA A 209 -48.88 -14.61 10.83
C ALA A 209 -50.28 -15.20 11.06
N ASP A 210 -50.70 -16.20 10.26
CA ASP A 210 -51.96 -16.93 10.49
C ASP A 210 -51.93 -17.72 11.80
N ARG A 211 -50.79 -18.30 12.18
CA ARG A 211 -50.63 -18.97 13.48
C ARG A 211 -50.80 -18.01 14.65
N LEU A 212 -50.17 -16.83 14.59
CA LEU A 212 -50.25 -15.83 15.65
C LEU A 212 -51.64 -15.19 15.75
N MET A 213 -52.33 -14.99 14.63
CA MET A 213 -53.71 -14.50 14.62
C MET A 213 -54.70 -15.55 15.16
N SER A 214 -54.48 -16.85 14.85
CA SER A 214 -55.26 -17.96 15.41
C SER A 214 -55.06 -18.16 16.92
N GLU A 215 -53.85 -17.90 17.42
CA GLU A 215 -53.54 -17.94 18.86
C GLU A 215 -54.18 -16.75 19.62
N ASN A 216 -54.32 -15.60 18.97
CA ASN A 216 -54.94 -14.42 19.57
C ASN A 216 -56.46 -14.59 19.74
N ASP A 217 -57.15 -15.17 18.76
CA ASP A 217 -58.60 -15.49 18.83
C ASP A 217 -58.91 -16.52 19.92
N ARG A 218 -57.98 -17.44 20.22
CA ARG A 218 -58.12 -18.40 21.35
C ARG A 218 -57.90 -17.77 22.72
N SER A 219 -57.11 -16.68 22.78
CA SER A 219 -56.84 -15.98 24.03
C SER A 219 -58.01 -15.10 24.46
N GLU A 220 -58.71 -14.46 23.52
CA GLU A 220 -59.88 -13.62 23.82
C GLU A 220 -61.06 -14.44 24.37
N ALA A 221 -61.30 -15.65 23.84
CA ALA A 221 -62.32 -16.58 24.36
C ALA A 221 -62.07 -17.07 25.80
N ALA A 222 -60.80 -17.13 26.23
CA ALA A 222 -60.43 -17.53 27.59
C ALA A 222 -60.62 -16.40 28.62
N THR A 223 -60.47 -15.14 28.20
CA THR A 223 -60.69 -13.96 29.05
C THR A 223 -62.17 -13.67 29.31
N GLU A 224 -63.07 -13.91 28.36
CA GLU A 224 -64.51 -13.70 28.56
C GLU A 224 -65.13 -14.74 29.52
N SER A 225 -64.50 -15.91 29.64
CA SER A 225 -64.91 -16.97 30.56
C SER A 225 -64.60 -16.66 32.04
N ASN A 226 -63.70 -15.70 32.32
CA ASN A 226 -63.19 -15.44 33.67
C ASN A 226 -63.78 -14.17 34.33
N VAL A 227 -64.55 -13.36 33.59
CA VAL A 227 -65.22 -12.15 34.10
C VAL A 227 -66.62 -12.48 34.68
N PHE A 228 -67.18 -13.65 34.41
CA PHE A 228 -68.51 -14.04 34.91
C PHE A 228 -68.52 -14.64 36.33
N ASN A 229 -67.35 -14.82 36.97
CA ASN A 229 -67.24 -15.54 38.25
C ASN A 229 -66.80 -14.66 39.46
N GLN A 230 -66.87 -13.33 39.36
CA GLN A 230 -66.45 -12.40 40.43
C GLN A 230 -67.57 -11.52 41.01
N GLN A 231 -68.85 -11.88 40.86
CA GLN A 231 -69.96 -11.11 41.47
C GLN A 231 -70.61 -11.71 42.74
N ASP A 232 -70.25 -12.91 43.18
CA ASP A 232 -70.93 -13.58 44.32
C ASP A 232 -70.12 -13.62 45.63
N SER A 233 -69.32 -12.59 45.95
CA SER A 233 -68.48 -12.62 47.18
C SER A 233 -68.62 -11.43 48.13
N ASN A 234 -69.56 -10.51 47.93
CA ASN A 234 -69.79 -9.41 48.87
C ASN A 234 -71.27 -9.32 49.28
N ASN A 235 -71.72 -10.26 50.12
CA ASN A 235 -72.83 -10.01 51.03
C ASN A 235 -72.78 -10.98 52.22
N GLN A 236 -72.07 -10.59 53.28
CA GLN A 236 -72.32 -10.98 54.67
C GLN A 236 -71.50 -10.13 55.64
#